data_AF-A0A7Y5J2A4-F1
#
_entry.id   AF-A0A7Y5J2A4-F1
#
_cell.length_a   1.000
_cell.length_b   1.000
_cell.length_c   1.000
_cell.angle_alpha   90.00
_cell.angle_beta   90.00
_cell.angle_gamma   90.00
#
_symmetry.space_group_name_H-M   'P 1'
#
loop_
_entity.id
_entity.type
_entity.pdbx_description
1 polymer ?
#
loop_
_entity_poly.entity_id
_entity_poly.type
_entity_poly.pdbx_seq_one_letter_code
_entity_poly.pdbx_strand_id
1 'polypeptide(L)' 'MVTTVALDTNIAIDLMNGKEETLQFVKQFQTVCLPVTVCGELLFGAKNSANRQLVETSPT' A
#
# COMPACT_ATOMS: atom_id res chain seq x y z
N MET A 1 12.95 -15.17 -16.95
CA MET A 1 11.76 -14.38 -16.56
C MET A 1 11.56 -14.53 -15.07
N VAL A 2 11.46 -13.42 -14.34
CA VAL A 2 11.04 -13.44 -12.93
C VAL A 2 9.52 -13.56 -12.92
N THR A 3 8.99 -14.67 -12.44
CA THR A 3 7.54 -14.95 -12.45
C THR A 3 6.86 -14.49 -11.15
N THR A 4 7.63 -14.37 -10.08
CA THR A 4 7.16 -14.04 -8.74
C THR A 4 7.82 -12.78 -8.24
N VAL A 5 7.02 -11.85 -7.72
CA VAL A 5 7.51 -10.61 -7.10
C VAL A 5 6.96 -10.45 -5.70
N ALA A 6 7.76 -9.84 -4.83
CA ALA A 6 7.30 -9.34 -3.54
C ALA A 6 7.06 -7.85 -3.66
N LEU A 7 5.91 -7.38 -3.16
CA LEU A 7 5.60 -5.96 -3.13
C LEU A 7 6.33 -5.27 -1.98
N ASP A 8 6.80 -4.06 -2.23
CA ASP A 8 7.16 -3.09 -1.20
C ASP A 8 5.92 -2.28 -0.78
N THR A 9 5.99 -1.58 0.35
CA THR A 9 4.86 -0.85 0.94
C THR A 9 4.34 0.25 0.04
N ASN A 10 5.21 1.01 -0.65
CA ASN A 10 4.78 2.05 -1.59
C ASN A 10 3.97 1.50 -2.77
N ILE A 11 4.39 0.36 -3.34
CA ILE A 11 3.68 -0.30 -4.44
C ILE A 11 2.34 -0.84 -3.96
N ALA A 12 2.28 -1.44 -2.78
CA ALA A 12 1.03 -1.90 -2.18
C ALA A 12 0.04 -0.73 -1.96
N ILE A 13 0.52 0.41 -1.44
CA ILE A 13 -0.29 1.63 -1.26
C ILE A 13 -0.80 2.15 -2.61
N ASP A 14 0.06 2.21 -3.63
CA ASP A 14 -0.31 2.68 -4.96
C ASP A 14 -1.38 1.81 -5.62
N LEU A 15 -1.29 0.48 -5.45
CA LEU A 15 -2.33 -0.46 -5.88
C LEU A 15 -3.65 -0.24 -5.13
N MET A 16 -3.60 -0.06 -3.80
CA MET A 16 -4.79 0.20 -2.98
C MET A 16 -5.47 1.53 -3.35
N ASN A 17 -4.69 2.52 -3.80
CA ASN A 17 -5.18 3.80 -4.30
C ASN A 17 -5.63 3.77 -5.76
N GLY A 18 -5.56 2.62 -6.43
CA GLY A 18 -5.99 2.47 -7.82
C GLY A 18 -5.11 3.21 -8.84
N LYS A 19 -3.81 3.38 -8.56
CA LYS A 19 -2.90 4.01 -9.53
C LYS A 19 -2.70 3.09 -10.75
N GLU A 20 -3.16 3.55 -11.90
CA GLU A 20 -3.19 2.76 -13.14
C GLU A 20 -1.79 2.32 -13.59
N GLU A 21 -0.78 3.20 -13.51
CA GLU A 21 0.60 2.86 -13.90
C GLU A 21 1.16 1.68 -13.08
N THR A 22 1.01 1.74 -11.76
CA THR A 22 1.43 0.67 -10.85
C THR A 22 0.67 -0.62 -11.11
N LEU A 23 -0.64 -0.52 -11.37
CA LEU A 23 -1.49 -1.66 -11.66
C LEU A 23 -1.08 -2.36 -12.97
N GLN A 24 -0.78 -1.60 -14.02
CA GLN A 24 -0.28 -2.14 -15.29
C GLN A 24 1.11 -2.75 -15.13
N PHE A 25 1.99 -2.12 -14.35
CA PHE A 25 3.30 -2.68 -14.03
C PHE A 25 3.19 -4.02 -13.29
N VAL A 26 2.34 -4.13 -12.27
CA VAL A 26 2.22 -5.35 -11.46
C VAL A 26 1.56 -6.51 -12.23
N LYS A 27 0.67 -6.20 -13.19
CA LYS A 27 0.05 -7.21 -14.07
C LYS A 27 1.03 -7.99 -14.94
N GLN A 28 2.27 -7.52 -15.12
CA GLN A 28 3.28 -8.24 -15.90
C GLN A 28 3.83 -9.49 -15.18
N PHE A 29 3.57 -9.63 -13.87
CA PHE A 29 4.06 -10.75 -13.06
C PHE A 29 2.98 -11.82 -12.88
N GLN A 30 3.39 -13.09 -12.88
CA GLN A 30 2.47 -14.21 -12.74
C GLN A 30 2.00 -14.39 -11.29
N THR A 31 2.89 -14.18 -10.34
CA THR A 31 2.62 -14.30 -8.90
C THR A 31 3.07 -13.04 -8.20
N VAL A 32 2.16 -12.46 -7.40
CA VAL A 32 2.40 -11.26 -6.62
C VAL A 32 2.22 -11.61 -5.15
N CYS A 33 3.30 -11.48 -4.39
CA CYS A 33 3.35 -11.76 -2.97
C CYS A 33 3.32 -10.45 -2.18
N LEU A 34 2.58 -10.44 -1.07
CA LEU A 34 2.62 -9.35 -0.10
C LEU A 34 3.41 -9.82 1.14
N PRO A 35 4.63 -9.33 1.38
CA PRO A 35 5.40 -9.69 2.56
C PRO A 35 4.67 -9.35 3.86
N VAL A 36 4.82 -10.21 4.88
CA VAL A 36 4.19 -9.99 6.20
C VAL A 36 4.63 -8.68 6.86
N THR A 37 5.86 -8.22 6.58
CA THR A 37 6.37 -6.92 7.06
C THR A 37 5.57 -5.76 6.48
N VAL A 38 5.27 -5.80 5.18
CA VAL A 38 4.44 -4.81 4.48
C VAL A 38 3.02 -4.80 5.04
N CYS A 39 2.45 -5.97 5.37
CA CYS A 39 1.15 -6.02 6.07
C CYS A 39 1.18 -5.25 7.41
N GLY A 40 2.28 -5.38 8.16
CA GLY A 40 2.49 -4.63 9.41
C GLY A 40 2.58 -3.13 9.19
N GLU A 41 3.32 -2.69 8.18
CA GLU A 41 3.47 -1.29 7.80
C GLU A 41 2.15 -0.67 7.35
N LEU A 42 1.39 -1.36 6.51
CA LEU A 42 0.06 -0.92 6.07
C LEU A 42 -0.92 -0.79 7.24
N LEU A 43 -0.95 -1.77 8.15
CA LEU A 43 -1.80 -1.73 9.35
C LEU A 43 -1.41 -0.57 10.27
N PHE A 44 -0.11 -0.35 10.48
CA PHE A 44 0.39 0.77 11.26
C PHE A 44 0.00 2.10 10.61
N GLY A 45 0.21 2.25 9.30
CA GLY A 45 -0.18 3.44 8.54
C GLY A 45 -1.68 3.74 8.65
N ALA A 46 -2.54 2.73 8.48
CA ALA A 46 -3.99 2.86 8.58
C ALA A 46 -4.47 3.28 9.97
N LYS A 47 -3.86 2.73 11.04
CA LYS A 47 -4.17 3.14 12.42
C LYS A 47 -3.82 4.60 12.69
N ASN A 48 -2.72 5.10 12.12
CA ASN A 48 -2.25 6.46 12.35
C ASN A 48 -2.94 7.50 11.45
N SER A 49 -3.38 7.12 10.25
CA SER A 49 -4.13 8.04 9.38
C SER A 49 -5.49 8.42 9.96
N ALA A 50 -6.17 7.47 10.63
CA ALA A 50 -7.44 7.72 11.32
C ALA A 50 -7.31 8.73 12.48
N ASN A 51 -6.19 8.70 13.21
CA ASN A 51 -5.93 9.64 14.30
C ASN A 51 -5.62 11.07 13.81
N ARG A 52 -5.14 11.22 12.57
CA ARG A 52 -4.84 12.55 12.01
C ARG A 52 -6.09 13.35 11.70
N GLN A 53 -7.18 12.69 11.29
CA GLN A 53 -8.46 13.36 11.00
C GLN A 53 -9.13 13.96 12.26
N LEU A 54 -8.87 13.42 13.46
CA LEU A 54 -9.46 13.94 14.70
C LEU A 54 -8.74 15.18 15.26
N VAL A 55 -7.50 15.43 14.84
CA VAL A 55 -6.72 16.59 15.31
C VAL A 55 -7.00 17.85 14.46
N GLU A 56 -7.41 17.69 13.20
CA GLU A 56 -7.66 18.81 12.27
C GLU A 56 -9.07 19.42 12.37
N THR A 57 -10.00 18.86 13.16
CA THR A 57 -11.37 19.38 13.33
C THR A 57 -11.60 20.20 14.61
N SER A 58 -10.55 20.60 15.31
CA SER A 58 -10.67 21.57 16.42
C SER A 58 -10.42 22.98 15.87
N PRO A 59 -11.44 23.83 15.69
CA PRO A 59 -11.22 25.21 15.29
C PRO A 59 -10.49 25.95 16.42
N THR A 60 -9.30 26.46 16.13
CA THR A 60 -8.74 27.63 16.84
C THR A 60 -9.54 28.88 16.51
#